data_AF-A0A831JTP5-F1
#
_entry.id   AF-A0A831JTP5-F1
#
_cell.length_a   1.000
_cell.length_b   1.000
_cell.length_c   1.000
_cell.angle_alpha   90.00
_cell.angle_beta   90.00
_cell.angle_gamma   90.00
#
_symmetry.space_group_name_H-M   'P 1'
#
loop_
_entity.id
_entity.type
_entity.pdbx_description
1 polymer ?
#
loop_
_entity_poly.entity_id
_entity_poly.type
_entity_poly.pdbx_seq_one_letter_code
_entity_poly.pdbx_strand_id
1 'polypeptide(L)' 'EGFGTLDSDYLNTVMEALEKLHQIGGKKVGIISHVEALRERIATQIHVERVNHTLSRVEVVNTMGNM' A
#
# COMPACT_ATOMS: atom_id res chain seq x y z
N GLU A 1 5.65 6.64 3.09
CA GLU A 1 4.98 7.61 3.98
C GLU A 1 4.94 8.96 3.29
N GLY A 2 4.08 9.89 3.73
CA GLY A 2 3.96 11.22 3.11
C GLY A 2 3.03 11.30 1.89
N PHE A 3 2.39 10.20 1.47
CA PHE A 3 1.42 10.23 0.37
C PHE A 3 0.16 11.04 0.68
N GLY A 4 -0.18 11.21 1.97
CA GLY A 4 -1.34 12.00 2.39
C GLY A 4 -1.17 13.52 2.22
N THR A 5 0.04 14.00 1.93
CA THR A 5 0.29 15.42 1.63
C THR A 5 0.37 15.72 0.14
N LEU A 6 0.22 14.70 -0.71
CA LEU A 6 0.19 14.87 -2.16
C LEU A 6 -1.23 15.18 -2.60
N ASP A 7 -1.36 16.01 -3.63
CA ASP A 7 -2.63 16.11 -4.35
C ASP A 7 -2.89 14.82 -5.17
N SER A 8 -4.09 14.74 -5.74
CA SER A 8 -4.54 13.58 -6.50
C SER A 8 -3.67 13.27 -7.72
N ASP A 9 -3.12 14.29 -8.38
CA ASP A 9 -2.40 14.15 -9.63
C ASP A 9 -0.98 13.61 -9.38
N TYR A 10 -0.32 14.13 -8.36
CA TYR A 10 0.95 13.58 -7.90
C TYR A 10 0.78 12.17 -7.33
N LEU A 11 -0.30 11.91 -6.59
CA LEU A 11 -0.58 10.56 -6.10
C LEU A 11 -0.75 9.58 -7.27
N ASN A 12 -1.50 9.95 -8.31
CA ASN A 12 -1.64 9.12 -9.51
C ASN A 12 -0.29 8.86 -10.19
N THR A 13 0.54 9.89 -10.36
CA THR A 13 1.89 9.76 -10.94
C THR A 13 2.75 8.75 -10.17
N VAL A 14 2.70 8.82 -8.83
CA VAL A 14 3.38 7.85 -7.96
C VAL A 14 2.87 6.43 -8.19
N MET A 15 1.55 6.25 -8.28
CA MET A 15 0.96 4.92 -8.49
C MET A 15 1.39 4.32 -9.82
N GLU A 16 1.40 5.09 -10.90
CA GLU A 16 1.90 4.63 -12.19
C GLU A 16 3.37 4.22 -12.14
N ALA A 17 4.20 4.96 -11.40
CA ALA A 17 5.62 4.63 -11.24
C ALA A 17 5.80 3.30 -10.49
N LEU A 18 4.99 3.07 -9.46
CA LEU A 18 4.99 1.83 -8.67
C LEU A 18 4.54 0.62 -9.49
N GLU A 19 3.50 0.78 -10.30
CA GLU A 19 3.03 -0.26 -11.24
C GLU A 19 4.10 -0.62 -12.27
N LYS A 20 4.76 0.39 -12.86
CA LYS A 20 5.88 0.17 -13.79
C LYS A 20 7.02 -0.61 -13.12
N LEU A 21 7.39 -0.26 -11.89
CA LEU A 21 8.42 -0.98 -11.13
C LEU A 21 8.01 -2.43 -10.84
N HIS A 22 6.73 -2.67 -10.53
CA HIS A 22 6.21 -4.03 -10.33
C HIS A 22 6.29 -4.86 -11.62
N GLN A 23 5.91 -4.27 -12.77
CA GLN A 23 5.93 -4.93 -14.08
C GLN A 23 7.35 -5.26 -14.57
N ILE A 24 8.31 -4.36 -14.35
CA ILE A 24 9.73 -4.59 -14.70
C ILE A 24 10.29 -5.80 -13.92
N GLY A 25 9.77 -6.06 -12.72
CA GLY A 25 10.20 -7.18 -11.88
C GLY A 25 11.62 -7.00 -11.33
N GLY A 26 12.12 -8.02 -10.64
CA GLY A 26 13.50 -8.05 -10.13
C GLY A 26 13.78 -7.13 -8.93
N LYS A 27 12.81 -6.32 -8.49
CA LYS A 27 12.89 -5.47 -7.30
C LYS A 27 11.64 -5.64 -6.44
N LYS A 28 11.82 -5.73 -5.12
CA LYS A 28 10.72 -5.70 -4.15
C LYS A 28 10.57 -4.27 -3.65
N VAL A 29 9.37 -3.71 -3.75
CA VAL A 29 9.03 -2.38 -3.26
C VAL A 29 7.97 -2.52 -2.17
N GLY A 30 8.20 -1.89 -1.03
CA GLY A 30 7.27 -1.84 0.10
C GLY A 30 6.86 -0.39 0.38
N ILE A 31 5.59 -0.19 0.73
CA ILE A 31 5.03 1.15 0.96
C ILE A 31 4.30 1.14 2.30
N ILE A 32 4.56 2.17 3.10
CA ILE A 32 3.79 2.48 4.31
C ILE A 32 2.93 3.70 4.02
N SER A 33 1.62 3.53 4.10
CA SER A 33 0.63 4.57 3.81
C SER A 33 -0.68 4.32 4.56
N HIS A 34 -1.39 5.38 4.91
CA HIS A 34 -2.77 5.35 5.40
C HIS A 34 -3.77 5.83 4.33
N VAL A 35 -3.31 6.13 3.11
CA VAL A 35 -4.13 6.68 2.02
C VAL A 35 -4.95 5.57 1.36
N GLU A 36 -6.27 5.73 1.29
CA GLU A 36 -7.18 4.72 0.72
C GLU A 36 -6.90 4.39 -0.74
N ALA A 37 -6.64 5.38 -1.59
CA ALA A 37 -6.34 5.13 -3.01
C ALA A 37 -5.10 4.25 -3.23
N LEU A 38 -4.13 4.29 -2.30
CA LEU A 38 -2.98 3.39 -2.28
C LEU A 38 -3.39 1.97 -1.86
N ARG A 39 -4.30 1.85 -0.90
CA ARG A 39 -4.84 0.58 -0.41
C ARG A 39 -5.58 -0.18 -1.51
N GLU A 40 -6.37 0.50 -2.33
CA GLU A 40 -7.21 -0.16 -3.35
C GLU A 40 -6.42 -0.73 -4.53
N ARG A 41 -5.27 -0.13 -4.87
CA ARG A 41 -4.45 -0.55 -6.03
C ARG A 41 -3.41 -1.61 -5.69
N ILE A 42 -3.07 -1.81 -4.41
CA ILE A 42 -2.05 -2.77 -3.98
C ILE A 42 -2.73 -4.03 -3.44
N ALA A 43 -2.61 -5.12 -4.18
CA ALA A 43 -3.29 -6.38 -3.87
C ALA A 43 -2.88 -6.99 -2.52
N THR A 44 -1.57 -7.19 -2.34
CA THR A 44 -1.00 -7.81 -1.14
C THR A 44 -0.65 -6.74 -0.13
N GLN A 45 -1.28 -6.81 1.03
CA GLN A 45 -1.19 -5.79 2.06
C GLN A 45 -0.76 -6.41 3.39
N ILE A 46 -0.06 -5.62 4.18
CA ILE A 46 0.23 -5.93 5.57
C ILE A 46 -0.58 -4.94 6.39
N HIS A 47 -1.67 -5.41 6.99
CA HIS A 47 -2.52 -4.60 7.85
C HIS A 47 -1.94 -4.59 9.25
N VAL A 48 -1.83 -3.40 9.83
CA VAL A 48 -1.37 -3.20 11.20
C VAL A 48 -2.52 -2.61 11.99
N GLU A 49 -3.01 -3.35 12.97
CA GLU A 49 -4.07 -2.93 13.86
C GLU A 49 -3.52 -2.74 15.27
N ARG A 50 -3.85 -1.60 15.89
CA ARG A 50 -3.51 -1.37 17.30
C ARG A 50 -4.50 -2.13 18.18
N VAL A 51 -4.01 -3.10 18.95
CA VAL A 51 -4.85 -3.86 19.90
C VAL A 51 -5.02 -3.06 21.19
N ASN A 52 -3.92 -2.48 21.70
CA ASN A 52 -3.92 -1.59 22.86
C ASN A 52 -2.68 -0.67 22.85
N HIS A 53 -2.33 -0.06 23.99
CA HIS A 53 -1.22 0.89 24.05
C HIS A 53 0.17 0.27 23.83
N THR A 54 0.35 -1.02 24.06
CA THR A 54 1.64 -1.72 24.02
C THR A 54 1.73 -2.81 22.97
N LEU A 55 0.59 -3.20 22.38
CA LEU A 55 0.50 -4.29 21.42
C LEU A 55 -0.22 -3.86 20.13
N SER A 56 0.39 -4.22 19.02
CA SER A 56 -0.25 -4.20 17.70
C SER A 56 -0.29 -5.61 17.12
N ARG A 57 -1.30 -5.88 16.31
CA ARG A 57 -1.45 -7.10 15.52
C ARG A 57 -1.14 -6.78 14.07
N VAL A 58 -0.54 -7.74 13.40
CA VAL A 58 -0.24 -7.67 11.96
C VAL A 58 -0.91 -8.85 11.26
N GLU A 59 -1.56 -8.58 10.14
CA GLU A 59 -2.15 -9.59 9.27
C GLU A 59 -1.76 -9.34 7.82
N VAL A 60 -1.45 -10.41 7.09
CA VAL A 60 -1.23 -10.32 5.64
C VAL A 60 -2.57 -10.57 4.95
N VAL A 61 -3.06 -9.56 4.25
CA VAL A 61 -4.34 -9.61 3.53
C VAL A 61 -4.03 -9.59 2.03
N ASN A 62 -4.63 -10.50 1.28
CA ASN A 62 -4.58 -10.47 -0.19
C ASN A 62 -5.97 -10.13 -0.74
N THR A 63 -6.09 -8.93 -1.30
CA THR A 63 -7.37 -8.42 -1.83
C THR A 63 -7.74 -9.03 -3.20
N MET A 64 -6.86 -9.82 -3.84
CA MET A 64 -7.14 -10.52 -5.10
C MET A 64 -7.76 -11.92 -4.95
N GLY A 65 -8.11 -12.35 -3.72
CA GLY A 65 -8.53 -13.73 -3.43
C GLY A 65 -10.04 -14.01 -3.28
N ASN A 66 -10.92 -13.04 -3.56
CA ASN A 66 -12.38 -13.16 -3.32
C ASN A 66 -13.23 -13.19 -4.62
N MET A 67 -12.70 -13.71 -5.73
CA MET A 67 -13.48 -14.03 -6.93
C MET A 67 -13.47 -15.53 -7.20
#